data_AF-A0A3B1AZ99-F1
#
_entry.id   AF-A0A3B1AZ99-F1
#
_cell.length_a   1.000
_cell.length_b   1.000
_cell.length_c   1.000
_cell.angle_alpha   90.00
_cell.angle_beta   90.00
_cell.angle_gamma   90.00
#
_symmetry.space_group_name_H-M   'P 1'
#
loop_
_entity.id
_entity.type
_entity.pdbx_description
1 polymer ?
#
loop_
_entity_poly.entity_id
_entity_poly.type
_entity_poly.pdbx_seq_one_letter_code
_entity_poly.pdbx_strand_id
1 'polypeptide(L)'
;MREAILEKNIQHKDALSKDLGAFAGLLFDIGTKKIMVGDEGVLSEKDQLKIEKLLKKRHREVVSEKEEADLHTEMQYHLLKIGQSLGYDVISASNDRSRCHDGNSFTFISLSDFPEIDVDKDTEKTIQLIDVVWFEKDTNKIVSAFEVEKSTSIYSGILRLTDLYFSFPNDPSSLFLIIPDNREKELVLQLSRPAIKGNNIEISYILFSDLRKHCDAICTFGDSKEILKKIAKTVI
;
A
#
# COMPACT_ATOMS: atom_id res chain seq x y z
N MET A 1 -0.63 36.77 -13.16
CA MET A 1 -1.40 35.57 -12.76
C MET A 1 -0.70 34.76 -11.68
N ARG A 2 0.52 34.25 -11.89
CA ARG A 2 1.28 33.49 -10.87
C ARG A 2 1.45 34.23 -9.54
N GLU A 3 1.82 35.52 -9.59
CA GLU A 3 2.00 36.34 -8.38
C GLU A 3 0.69 36.49 -7.59
N ALA A 4 -0.43 36.76 -8.28
CA ALA A 4 -1.74 36.82 -7.65
C ALA A 4 -2.17 35.48 -7.01
N ILE A 5 -1.85 34.35 -7.64
CA ILE A 5 -2.10 33.01 -7.08
C ILE A 5 -1.28 32.80 -5.80
N LEU A 6 0.01 33.13 -5.83
CA LEU A 6 0.90 33.00 -4.67
C LEU A 6 0.43 33.90 -3.51
N GLU A 7 0.14 35.16 -3.80
CA GLU A 7 -0.34 36.13 -2.83
C GLU A 7 -1.65 35.68 -2.19
N LYS A 8 -2.63 35.23 -3.00
CA LYS A 8 -3.92 34.76 -2.48
C LYS A 8 -3.84 33.44 -1.73
N ASN A 9 -2.98 32.51 -2.13
CA ASN A 9 -2.77 31.27 -1.38
C ASN A 9 -2.12 31.53 -0.02
N ILE A 10 -1.21 32.50 0.07
CA ILE A 10 -0.63 32.94 1.35
C ILE A 10 -1.70 33.60 2.22
N GLN A 11 -2.54 34.47 1.64
CA GLN A 11 -3.59 35.17 2.36
C GLN A 11 -4.67 34.23 2.95
N HIS A 12 -4.99 33.14 2.26
CA HIS A 12 -6.01 32.18 2.66
C HIS A 12 -5.43 30.81 3.05
N LYS A 13 -4.18 30.78 3.53
CA LYS A 13 -3.41 29.55 3.76
C LYS A 13 -4.08 28.58 4.74
N ASP A 14 -4.85 29.07 5.70
CA ASP A 14 -5.57 28.24 6.68
C ASP A 14 -6.83 27.59 6.09
N ALA A 15 -7.42 28.21 5.04
CA ALA A 15 -8.57 27.68 4.31
C ALA A 15 -8.18 26.90 3.05
N LEU A 16 -6.93 27.05 2.59
CA LEU A 16 -6.34 26.37 1.44
C LEU A 16 -5.23 25.41 1.90
N SER A 17 -4.44 24.87 0.96
CA SER A 17 -3.33 23.96 1.29
C SER A 17 -2.03 24.73 1.56
N LYS A 18 -1.08 24.08 2.26
CA LYS A 18 0.27 24.62 2.49
C LYS A 18 1.05 24.81 1.19
N ASP A 19 0.72 24.03 0.17
CA ASP A 19 1.20 24.15 -1.21
C ASP A 19 0.16 24.87 -2.10
N LEU A 20 0.35 24.85 -3.43
CA LEU A 20 -0.60 25.43 -4.39
C LEU A 20 -1.69 24.44 -4.84
N GLY A 21 -1.75 23.23 -4.28
CA GLY A 21 -2.61 22.14 -4.73
C GLY A 21 -4.10 22.46 -4.62
N ALA A 22 -4.55 22.97 -3.48
CA ALA A 22 -5.95 23.37 -3.28
C ALA A 22 -6.34 24.52 -4.22
N PHE A 23 -5.44 25.49 -4.42
CA PHE A 23 -5.67 26.61 -5.33
C PHE A 23 -5.76 26.16 -6.79
N ALA A 24 -4.87 25.27 -7.22
CA ALA A 24 -4.88 24.69 -8.56
C ALA A 24 -6.16 23.88 -8.79
N GLY A 25 -6.60 23.09 -7.80
CA GLY A 25 -7.88 22.36 -7.84
C GLY A 25 -9.08 23.30 -7.96
N LEU A 26 -9.09 24.41 -7.23
CA LEU A 26 -10.14 25.44 -7.32
C LEU A 26 -10.21 26.07 -8.72
N LEU A 27 -9.07 26.48 -9.28
CA LEU A 27 -9.01 27.04 -10.64
C LEU A 27 -9.42 26.03 -11.71
N PHE A 28 -9.08 24.75 -11.54
CA PHE A 28 -9.54 23.68 -12.41
C PHE A 28 -11.06 23.51 -12.36
N ASP A 29 -11.64 23.53 -11.15
CA ASP A 29 -13.09 23.43 -10.95
C ASP A 29 -13.83 24.64 -11.56
N ILE A 30 -13.27 25.85 -11.49
CA ILE A 30 -13.80 27.05 -12.17
C ILE A 30 -13.67 26.90 -13.70
N GLY A 31 -12.48 26.54 -14.20
CA GLY A 31 -12.22 26.39 -15.64
C GLY A 31 -13.06 25.28 -16.31
N THR A 32 -13.51 24.28 -15.54
CA THR A 32 -14.44 23.24 -15.99
C THR A 32 -15.91 23.58 -15.75
N LYS A 33 -16.21 24.80 -15.27
CA LYS A 33 -17.54 25.32 -14.93
C LYS A 33 -18.27 24.52 -13.84
N LYS A 34 -17.54 23.77 -13.01
CA LYS A 34 -18.09 23.11 -11.83
C LYS A 34 -18.44 24.12 -10.74
N ILE A 35 -17.70 25.23 -10.69
CA ILE A 35 -17.97 26.38 -9.84
C ILE A 35 -18.21 27.57 -10.78
N MET A 36 -19.42 28.13 -10.74
CA MET A 36 -19.77 29.32 -11.50
C MET A 36 -19.29 30.56 -10.74
N VAL A 37 -18.62 31.48 -11.41
CA VAL A 37 -18.12 32.73 -10.82
C VAL A 37 -18.67 33.92 -11.59
N GLY A 38 -19.44 34.78 -10.92
CA GLY A 38 -20.06 35.96 -11.54
C GLY A 38 -21.33 35.64 -12.33
N ASP A 39 -21.67 36.50 -13.30
CA ASP A 39 -22.90 36.43 -14.11
C ASP A 39 -22.66 35.64 -15.41
N GLU A 40 -22.07 34.46 -15.27
CA GLU A 40 -21.95 33.50 -16.37
C GLU A 40 -23.35 32.91 -16.60
N GLY A 41 -23.99 33.29 -17.71
CA GLY A 41 -25.37 32.90 -18.03
C GLY A 41 -25.66 31.39 -17.95
N VAL A 42 -26.93 31.03 -18.10
CA VAL A 42 -27.42 29.64 -17.93
C VAL A 42 -26.54 28.62 -18.68
N LEU A 43 -25.98 27.67 -17.93
CA LEU A 43 -25.19 26.56 -18.48
C LEU A 43 -25.98 25.84 -19.58
N SER A 44 -25.36 25.62 -20.74
CA SER A 44 -25.97 24.78 -21.78
C SER A 44 -26.21 23.36 -21.26
N GLU A 45 -27.25 22.68 -21.76
CA GLU A 45 -27.52 21.28 -21.41
C GLU A 45 -26.29 20.38 -21.63
N LYS A 46 -25.50 20.67 -22.66
CA LYS A 46 -24.25 19.95 -22.95
C LYS A 46 -23.19 20.15 -21.86
N ASP A 47 -23.06 21.35 -21.33
CA ASP A 47 -22.12 21.65 -20.24
C ASP A 47 -22.59 20.99 -18.94
N GLN A 48 -23.90 21.03 -18.64
CA GLN A 48 -24.49 20.35 -17.47
C GLN A 48 -24.23 18.84 -17.51
N LEU A 49 -24.50 18.19 -18.66
CA LEU A 49 -24.23 16.76 -18.84
C LEU A 49 -22.74 16.41 -18.70
N LYS A 50 -21.84 17.31 -19.12
CA LYS A 50 -20.38 17.12 -18.98
C LYS A 50 -19.97 17.20 -17.51
N ILE A 51 -20.46 18.19 -16.77
CA ILE A 51 -20.20 18.36 -15.34
C ILE A 51 -20.73 17.15 -14.57
N GLU A 52 -21.97 16.72 -14.84
CA GLU A 52 -22.57 15.56 -14.18
C GLU A 52 -21.74 14.28 -14.38
N LYS A 53 -21.28 14.03 -15.62
CA LYS A 53 -20.40 12.88 -15.92
C LYS A 53 -19.08 12.94 -15.15
N LEU A 54 -18.46 14.12 -15.06
CA LEU A 54 -17.20 14.31 -14.32
C LEU A 54 -17.40 14.09 -12.82
N LEU A 55 -18.49 14.61 -12.24
CA LEU A 55 -18.82 14.40 -10.82
C LEU A 55 -19.07 12.93 -10.51
N LYS A 56 -19.86 12.24 -11.35
CA LYS A 56 -20.10 10.79 -11.21
C LYS A 56 -18.81 9.99 -11.32
N LYS A 57 -17.92 10.34 -12.26
CA LYS A 57 -16.62 9.70 -12.42
C LYS A 57 -15.75 9.89 -11.16
N ARG A 58 -15.57 11.13 -10.70
CA ARG A 58 -14.79 11.44 -9.51
C ARG A 58 -15.34 10.77 -8.25
N HIS A 59 -16.66 10.75 -8.10
CA HIS A 59 -17.28 10.06 -6.96
C HIS A 59 -16.97 8.55 -6.98
N ARG A 60 -17.06 7.90 -8.15
CA ARG A 60 -16.68 6.49 -8.30
C ARG A 60 -15.20 6.25 -7.99
N GLU A 61 -14.32 7.14 -8.46
CA GLU A 61 -12.87 7.06 -8.18
C GLU A 61 -12.60 7.15 -6.68
N VAL A 62 -13.18 8.13 -5.98
CA VAL A 62 -13.02 8.29 -4.53
C VAL A 62 -13.56 7.09 -3.74
N VAL A 63 -14.70 6.54 -4.14
CA VAL A 63 -15.26 5.33 -3.50
C VAL A 63 -14.35 4.13 -3.72
N SER A 64 -13.88 3.92 -4.95
CA SER A 64 -12.94 2.83 -5.29
C SER A 64 -11.62 2.95 -4.54
N GLU A 65 -11.02 4.13 -4.47
CA GLU A 65 -9.78 4.39 -3.72
C GLU A 65 -9.95 4.07 -2.23
N LYS A 66 -11.11 4.40 -1.66
CA LYS A 66 -11.42 4.08 -0.27
C LYS A 66 -11.55 2.57 -0.07
N GLU A 67 -12.30 1.88 -0.93
CA GLU A 67 -12.45 0.42 -0.87
C GLU A 67 -11.09 -0.29 -0.99
N GLU A 68 -10.22 0.17 -1.89
CA GLU A 68 -8.85 -0.35 -2.04
C GLU A 68 -7.98 -0.09 -0.80
N ALA A 69 -8.09 1.10 -0.20
CA ALA A 69 -7.38 1.43 1.03
C ALA A 69 -7.86 0.59 2.22
N ASP A 70 -9.16 0.32 2.32
CA ASP A 70 -9.75 -0.53 3.34
C ASP A 70 -9.29 -1.98 3.18
N LEU A 71 -9.32 -2.53 1.95
CA LEU A 71 -8.83 -3.87 1.63
C LEU A 71 -7.34 -4.05 1.95
N HIS A 72 -6.51 -3.06 1.64
CA HIS A 72 -5.09 -3.12 2.00
C HIS A 72 -4.88 -3.19 3.50
N THR A 73 -5.62 -2.35 4.24
CA THR A 73 -5.53 -2.30 5.70
C THR A 73 -5.97 -3.63 6.31
N GLU A 74 -7.01 -4.25 5.74
CA GLU A 74 -7.45 -5.59 6.13
C GLU A 74 -6.35 -6.65 5.91
N MET A 75 -5.72 -6.68 4.73
CA MET A 75 -4.69 -7.67 4.43
C MET A 75 -3.44 -7.48 5.32
N GLN A 76 -3.00 -6.24 5.53
CA GLN A 76 -1.94 -5.93 6.50
C GLN A 76 -2.31 -6.42 7.90
N TYR A 77 -3.54 -6.16 8.35
CA TYR A 77 -4.03 -6.63 9.64
C TYR A 77 -3.96 -8.16 9.77
N HIS A 78 -4.41 -8.91 8.76
CA HIS A 78 -4.34 -10.37 8.76
C HIS A 78 -2.90 -10.87 8.88
N LEU A 79 -1.96 -10.27 8.15
CA LEU A 79 -0.55 -10.64 8.24
C LEU A 79 0.04 -10.35 9.64
N LEU A 80 -0.27 -9.20 10.23
CA LEU A 80 0.16 -8.87 11.59
C LEU A 80 -0.41 -9.85 12.61
N LYS A 81 -1.72 -10.14 12.51
CA LYS A 81 -2.42 -11.09 13.37
C LYS A 81 -1.82 -12.49 13.26
N ILE A 82 -1.59 -12.97 12.05
CA ILE A 82 -0.94 -14.26 11.81
C ILE A 82 0.46 -14.27 12.42
N GLY A 83 1.33 -13.31 12.09
CA GLY A 83 2.70 -13.30 12.58
C GLY A 83 2.78 -13.29 14.11
N GLN A 84 1.96 -12.47 14.77
CA GLN A 84 1.85 -12.44 16.22
C GLN A 84 1.38 -13.80 16.79
N SER A 85 0.36 -14.43 16.18
CA SER A 85 -0.15 -15.73 16.63
C SER A 85 0.87 -16.88 16.50
N LEU A 86 1.76 -16.79 15.50
CA LEU A 86 2.86 -17.73 15.29
C LEU A 86 4.08 -17.45 16.19
N GLY A 87 4.03 -16.40 17.01
CA GLY A 87 5.08 -16.04 17.96
C GLY A 87 6.18 -15.15 17.40
N TYR A 88 5.97 -14.48 16.27
CA TYR A 88 6.92 -13.52 15.71
C TYR A 88 6.67 -12.10 16.24
N ASP A 89 7.72 -11.28 16.26
CA ASP A 89 7.56 -9.84 16.42
C ASP A 89 7.23 -9.23 15.06
N VAL A 90 6.14 -8.47 14.98
CA VAL A 90 5.60 -7.99 13.70
C VAL A 90 5.61 -6.48 13.64
N ILE A 91 5.77 -5.92 12.45
CA ILE A 91 5.65 -4.47 12.24
C ILE A 91 5.01 -4.17 10.89
N SER A 92 4.17 -3.14 10.84
CA SER A 92 3.69 -2.58 9.58
C SER A 92 4.63 -1.50 9.05
N ALA A 93 4.51 -1.15 7.76
CA ALA A 93 5.21 -0.01 7.18
C ALA A 93 5.02 1.27 8.01
N SER A 94 6.06 2.10 8.01
CA SER A 94 6.13 3.34 8.82
C SER A 94 4.95 4.29 8.57
N ASN A 95 4.49 4.40 7.33
CA ASN A 95 3.34 5.23 6.92
C ASN A 95 1.98 4.67 7.35
N ASP A 96 1.92 3.39 7.75
CA ASP A 96 0.67 2.68 8.03
C ASP A 96 0.51 2.28 9.50
N ARG A 97 1.48 2.60 10.37
CA ARG A 97 1.48 2.25 11.81
C ARG A 97 0.25 2.73 12.59
N SER A 98 -0.37 3.83 12.18
CA SER A 98 -1.54 4.41 12.85
C SER A 98 -2.88 3.84 12.36
N ARG A 99 -2.87 2.94 11.38
CA ARG A 99 -4.09 2.34 10.84
C ARG A 99 -4.75 1.39 11.84
N CYS A 100 -6.04 1.14 11.58
CA CYS A 100 -6.84 0.19 12.33
C CYS A 100 -7.76 -0.60 11.40
N HIS A 101 -8.04 -1.85 11.77
CA HIS A 101 -9.00 -2.69 11.09
C HIS A 101 -9.94 -3.33 12.12
N ASP A 102 -11.26 -3.22 11.91
CA ASP A 102 -12.30 -3.73 12.81
C ASP A 102 -12.09 -3.38 14.30
N GLY A 103 -11.68 -2.13 14.56
CA GLY A 103 -11.42 -1.62 15.92
C GLY A 103 -10.07 -2.04 16.50
N ASN A 104 -9.28 -2.85 15.80
CA ASN A 104 -7.93 -3.25 16.22
C ASN A 104 -6.90 -2.33 15.58
N SER A 105 -6.21 -1.54 16.40
CA SER A 105 -5.11 -0.69 15.93
C SER A 105 -3.83 -1.50 15.74
N PHE A 106 -3.09 -1.22 14.67
CA PHE A 106 -1.81 -1.87 14.39
C PHE A 106 -0.81 -1.64 15.52
N THR A 107 -0.86 -0.48 16.20
CA THR A 107 0.02 -0.15 17.32
C THR A 107 -0.11 -1.11 18.51
N PHE A 108 -1.24 -1.83 18.66
CA PHE A 108 -1.40 -2.83 19.73
C PHE A 108 -0.86 -4.22 19.38
N ILE A 109 -0.57 -4.47 18.09
CA ILE A 109 -0.15 -5.77 17.57
C ILE A 109 1.32 -5.72 17.14
N SER A 110 1.74 -4.58 16.59
CA SER A 110 3.06 -4.32 16.05
C SER A 110 4.04 -3.77 17.08
N LEU A 111 5.33 -3.96 16.79
CA LEU A 111 6.42 -3.21 17.41
C LEU A 111 6.21 -1.69 17.25
N SER A 112 6.65 -0.93 18.26
CA SER A 112 6.57 0.54 18.22
C SER A 112 7.52 1.12 17.17
N ASP A 113 8.70 0.52 17.04
CA ASP A 113 9.83 0.98 16.25
C ASP A 113 10.38 -0.16 15.40
N PHE A 114 10.93 0.20 14.24
CA PHE A 114 11.54 -0.77 13.35
C PHE A 114 12.90 -1.18 13.97
N PRO A 115 13.15 -2.48 14.21
CA PRO A 115 14.43 -2.94 14.76
C PRO A 115 15.62 -2.49 13.91
N GLU A 116 16.71 -2.11 14.55
CA GLU A 116 17.94 -1.75 13.85
C GLU A 116 18.50 -2.96 13.09
N ILE A 117 18.78 -2.78 11.80
CA ILE A 117 19.30 -3.81 10.91
C ILE A 117 20.62 -3.34 10.28
N ASP A 118 21.52 -4.29 9.98
CA ASP A 118 22.88 -4.00 9.51
C ASP A 118 22.93 -3.70 8.00
N VAL A 119 22.40 -2.54 7.61
CA VAL A 119 22.39 -2.03 6.22
C VAL A 119 22.64 -0.52 6.20
N ASP A 120 22.93 0.05 5.02
CA ASP A 120 23.02 1.50 4.90
C ASP A 120 21.64 2.18 5.07
N LYS A 121 21.65 3.47 5.43
CA LYS A 121 20.44 4.23 5.78
C LYS A 121 19.43 4.36 4.65
N ASP A 122 19.84 4.32 3.39
CA ASP A 122 18.91 4.48 2.27
C ASP A 122 18.23 3.13 1.95
N THR A 123 18.98 2.04 2.04
CA THR A 123 18.43 0.68 2.02
C THR A 123 17.49 0.43 3.20
N GLU A 124 17.87 0.85 4.41
CA GLU A 124 17.03 0.74 5.60
C GLU A 124 15.67 1.43 5.41
N LYS A 125 15.66 2.68 4.94
CA LYS A 125 14.43 3.42 4.63
C LYS A 125 13.56 2.69 3.61
N THR A 126 14.18 2.05 2.62
CA THR A 126 13.47 1.31 1.58
C THR A 126 12.81 0.06 2.15
N ILE A 127 13.52 -0.68 3.00
CA ILE A 127 12.99 -1.83 3.74
C ILE A 127 11.86 -1.41 4.69
N GLN A 128 11.95 -0.26 5.35
CA GLN A 128 10.89 0.28 6.22
C GLN A 128 9.60 0.69 5.49
N LEU A 129 9.61 0.71 4.15
CA LEU A 129 8.42 0.91 3.31
C LEU A 129 7.72 -0.40 2.94
N ILE A 130 8.28 -1.56 3.31
CA ILE A 130 7.61 -2.85 3.13
C ILE A 130 6.39 -2.92 4.05
N ASP A 131 5.24 -3.29 3.49
CA ASP A 131 3.94 -3.20 4.18
C ASP A 131 3.88 -3.94 5.51
N VAL A 132 4.43 -5.16 5.57
CA VAL A 132 4.56 -5.91 6.82
C VAL A 132 5.88 -6.67 6.85
N VAL A 133 6.58 -6.62 7.99
CA VAL A 133 7.82 -7.35 8.25
C VAL A 133 7.67 -8.14 9.54
N TRP A 134 8.14 -9.39 9.53
CA TRP A 134 8.19 -10.27 10.70
C TRP A 134 9.64 -10.50 11.10
N PHE A 135 9.88 -10.46 12.41
CA PHE A 135 11.15 -10.73 13.04
C PHE A 135 11.07 -12.00 13.89
N GLU A 136 12.18 -12.73 13.97
CA GLU A 136 12.33 -13.79 14.96
C GLU A 136 12.22 -13.18 16.36
N LYS A 137 11.48 -13.87 17.25
CA LYS A 137 11.08 -13.35 18.55
C LYS A 137 12.25 -12.82 19.37
N ASP A 138 12.11 -11.60 19.87
CA ASP A 138 13.11 -10.91 20.70
C ASP A 138 14.48 -10.74 20.01
N THR A 139 14.49 -10.70 18.66
CA THR A 139 15.68 -10.44 17.84
C THR A 139 15.40 -9.39 16.76
N ASN A 140 16.45 -8.94 16.06
CA ASN A 140 16.33 -8.07 14.89
C ASN A 140 16.39 -8.85 13.56
N LYS A 141 16.31 -10.18 13.60
CA LYS A 141 16.41 -11.02 12.40
C LYS A 141 15.08 -11.06 11.65
N ILE A 142 15.07 -10.56 10.42
CA ILE A 142 13.88 -10.61 9.55
C ILE A 142 13.63 -12.03 9.05
N VAL A 143 12.49 -12.62 9.42
CA VAL A 143 12.12 -13.98 8.99
C VAL A 143 11.21 -13.99 7.78
N SER A 144 10.38 -12.97 7.59
CA SER A 144 9.46 -12.85 6.46
C SER A 144 9.12 -11.39 6.17
N ALA A 145 8.85 -11.08 4.90
CA ALA A 145 8.49 -9.76 4.44
C ALA A 145 7.35 -9.85 3.42
N PHE A 146 6.41 -8.90 3.51
CA PHE A 146 5.15 -8.93 2.78
C PHE A 146 4.87 -7.57 2.17
N GLU A 147 4.58 -7.57 0.88
CA GLU A 147 4.08 -6.41 0.13
C GLU A 147 2.63 -6.66 -0.27
N VAL A 148 1.75 -5.74 0.12
CA VAL A 148 0.30 -5.83 -0.10
C VAL A 148 -0.05 -4.92 -1.26
N GLU A 149 -0.27 -5.51 -2.43
CA GLU A 149 -0.52 -4.74 -3.63
C GLU A 149 -1.92 -4.11 -3.65
N LYS A 150 -1.98 -2.80 -3.92
CA LYS A 150 -3.23 -2.03 -4.17
C LYS A 150 -3.48 -1.86 -5.67
N SER A 151 -3.66 -0.63 -6.11
CA SER A 151 -3.54 -0.09 -7.48
C SER A 151 -2.15 0.47 -7.78
N THR A 152 -1.21 0.36 -6.84
CA THR A 152 0.21 0.71 -7.02
C THR A 152 0.93 -0.27 -7.97
N SER A 153 2.14 0.11 -8.36
CA SER A 153 2.98 -0.71 -9.25
C SER A 153 3.52 -1.92 -8.50
N ILE A 154 3.08 -3.12 -8.90
CA ILE A 154 3.61 -4.43 -8.48
C ILE A 154 5.14 -4.48 -8.55
N TYR A 155 5.70 -3.78 -9.53
CA TYR A 155 7.14 -3.71 -9.73
C TYR A 155 7.87 -3.04 -8.57
N SER A 156 7.26 -2.02 -7.93
CA SER A 156 7.85 -1.35 -6.79
C SER A 156 7.92 -2.26 -5.56
N GLY A 157 6.87 -3.04 -5.30
CA GLY A 157 6.87 -4.03 -4.22
C GLY A 157 7.95 -5.09 -4.44
N ILE A 158 8.05 -5.62 -5.67
CA ILE A 158 9.10 -6.59 -6.04
C ILE A 158 10.51 -6.03 -5.78
N LEU A 159 10.76 -4.76 -6.15
CA LEU A 159 12.07 -4.14 -5.94
C LEU A 159 12.40 -4.01 -4.45
N ARG A 160 11.46 -3.55 -3.60
CA ARG A 160 11.70 -3.45 -2.15
C ARG A 160 12.03 -4.80 -1.51
N LEU A 161 11.32 -5.86 -1.91
CA LEU A 161 11.62 -7.23 -1.46
C LEU A 161 12.97 -7.73 -1.98
N THR A 162 13.36 -7.33 -3.19
CA THR A 162 14.66 -7.65 -3.79
C THR A 162 15.81 -6.96 -3.05
N ASP A 163 15.65 -5.68 -2.69
CA ASP A 163 16.64 -4.93 -1.90
C ASP A 163 16.84 -5.57 -0.53
N LEU A 164 15.75 -6.00 0.13
CA LEU A 164 15.82 -6.77 1.37
C LEU A 164 16.59 -8.09 1.19
N TYR A 165 16.28 -8.86 0.14
CA TYR A 165 16.93 -10.15 -0.10
C TYR A 165 18.45 -10.02 -0.25
N PHE A 166 18.89 -9.08 -1.08
CA PHE A 166 20.31 -8.87 -1.35
C PHE A 166 21.05 -8.22 -0.18
N SER A 167 20.35 -7.59 0.76
CA SER A 167 20.94 -7.08 2.00
C SER A 167 21.37 -8.21 2.95
N PHE A 168 20.72 -9.39 2.89
CA PHE A 168 20.97 -10.51 3.80
C PHE A 168 21.20 -11.84 3.05
N PRO A 169 22.24 -11.96 2.20
CA PRO A 169 22.41 -13.10 1.30
C PRO A 169 22.69 -14.44 2.01
N ASN A 170 23.23 -14.40 3.23
CA ASN A 170 23.56 -15.60 3.99
C ASN A 170 22.36 -16.18 4.77
N ASP A 171 21.30 -15.39 4.94
CA ASP A 171 20.13 -15.75 5.76
C ASP A 171 18.87 -15.07 5.19
N PRO A 172 18.47 -15.43 3.96
CA PRO A 172 17.40 -14.73 3.26
C PRO A 172 16.04 -14.97 3.91
N SER A 173 15.29 -13.88 4.08
CA SER A 173 13.91 -13.92 4.55
C SER A 173 12.97 -14.56 3.51
N SER A 174 11.83 -15.07 3.98
CA SER A 174 10.76 -15.53 3.08
C SER A 174 9.97 -14.34 2.54
N LEU A 175 9.85 -14.21 1.22
CA LEU A 175 9.28 -13.04 0.56
C LEU A 175 7.92 -13.36 -0.04
N PHE A 176 6.93 -12.51 0.24
CA PHE A 176 5.56 -12.69 -0.21
C PHE A 176 4.97 -11.41 -0.83
N LEU A 177 4.27 -11.59 -1.94
CA LEU A 177 3.36 -10.60 -2.50
C LEU A 177 1.93 -11.01 -2.17
N ILE A 178 1.16 -10.12 -1.55
CA ILE A 178 -0.26 -10.32 -1.30
C ILE A 178 -1.01 -9.51 -2.34
N ILE A 179 -1.84 -10.16 -3.16
CA ILE A 179 -2.42 -9.51 -4.35
C ILE A 179 -3.93 -9.76 -4.50
N PRO A 180 -4.70 -8.78 -5.00
CA PRO A 180 -6.07 -9.02 -5.43
C PRO A 180 -6.16 -10.13 -6.49
N ASP A 181 -7.17 -10.98 -6.38
CA ASP A 181 -7.43 -12.10 -7.28
C ASP A 181 -7.43 -11.72 -8.76
N ASN A 182 -8.02 -10.56 -9.09
CA ASN A 182 -8.12 -10.06 -10.46
C ASN A 182 -6.77 -9.60 -11.06
N ARG A 183 -5.73 -9.38 -10.24
CA ARG A 183 -4.39 -8.96 -10.68
C ARG A 183 -3.39 -10.11 -10.74
N GLU A 184 -3.77 -11.35 -10.42
CA GLU A 184 -2.87 -12.52 -10.45
C GLU A 184 -2.14 -12.66 -11.80
N LYS A 185 -2.86 -12.51 -12.92
CA LYS A 185 -2.24 -12.59 -14.26
C LYS A 185 -1.19 -11.51 -14.51
N GLU A 186 -1.44 -10.29 -14.01
CA GLU A 186 -0.51 -9.17 -14.12
C GLU A 186 0.76 -9.46 -13.32
N LEU A 187 0.61 -9.97 -12.10
CA LEU A 187 1.73 -10.36 -11.25
C LEU A 187 2.58 -11.45 -11.87
N VAL A 188 1.95 -12.53 -12.35
CA VAL A 188 2.66 -13.63 -13.00
C VAL A 188 3.48 -13.11 -14.18
N LEU A 189 2.94 -12.16 -14.96
CA LEU A 189 3.68 -11.53 -16.04
C LEU A 189 4.89 -10.72 -15.53
N GLN A 190 4.75 -9.97 -14.45
CA GLN A 190 5.88 -9.19 -13.86
C GLN A 190 6.97 -10.10 -13.30
N LEU A 191 6.60 -11.12 -12.52
CA LEU A 191 7.56 -12.09 -11.97
C LEU A 191 8.23 -12.92 -13.06
N SER A 192 7.57 -13.12 -14.21
CA SER A 192 8.14 -13.83 -15.35
C SER A 192 9.14 -13.02 -16.18
N ARG A 193 9.33 -11.73 -15.89
CA ARG A 193 10.26 -10.89 -16.65
C ARG A 193 11.70 -11.39 -16.45
N PRO A 194 12.53 -11.42 -17.51
CA PRO A 194 13.94 -11.85 -17.39
C PRO A 194 14.73 -11.08 -16.32
N ALA A 195 14.45 -9.79 -16.15
CA ALA A 195 15.08 -8.95 -15.14
C ALA A 195 14.76 -9.35 -13.69
N ILE A 196 13.66 -10.08 -13.46
CA ILE A 196 13.27 -10.60 -12.15
C ILE A 196 13.70 -12.07 -12.03
N LYS A 197 13.35 -12.91 -13.00
CA LYS A 197 13.74 -14.33 -13.02
C LYS A 197 15.26 -14.53 -12.96
N GLY A 198 16.05 -13.66 -13.59
CA GLY A 198 17.51 -13.76 -13.63
C GLY A 198 18.21 -13.55 -12.28
N ASN A 199 17.51 -13.00 -11.28
CA ASN A 199 18.08 -12.74 -9.96
C ASN A 199 18.06 -13.97 -9.04
N ASN A 200 17.44 -15.09 -9.45
CA ASN A 200 17.26 -16.32 -8.66
C ASN A 200 16.61 -16.11 -7.27
N ILE A 201 15.76 -15.08 -7.15
CA ILE A 201 15.01 -14.80 -5.91
C ILE A 201 13.67 -15.53 -5.98
N GLU A 202 13.37 -16.29 -4.94
CA GLU A 202 12.06 -16.91 -4.77
C GLU A 202 11.11 -15.94 -4.07
N ILE A 203 10.19 -15.35 -4.85
CA ILE A 203 9.08 -14.54 -4.33
C ILE A 203 7.80 -15.34 -4.50
N SER A 204 7.20 -15.71 -3.37
CA SER A 204 5.89 -16.35 -3.33
C SER A 204 4.78 -15.30 -3.39
N TYR A 205 3.56 -15.68 -3.75
CA TYR A 205 2.40 -14.80 -3.65
C TYR A 205 1.16 -15.49 -3.11
N ILE A 206 0.30 -14.74 -2.44
CA ILE A 206 -0.95 -15.19 -1.84
C ILE A 206 -2.07 -14.28 -2.34
N LEU A 207 -3.21 -14.86 -2.74
CA LEU A 207 -4.36 -14.07 -3.14
C LEU A 207 -5.09 -13.50 -1.92
N PHE A 208 -5.71 -12.33 -2.07
CA PHE A 208 -6.52 -11.72 -1.01
C PHE A 208 -7.59 -12.67 -0.49
N SER A 209 -8.30 -13.36 -1.41
CA SER A 209 -9.31 -14.33 -1.04
C SER A 209 -8.78 -15.49 -0.20
N ASP A 210 -7.60 -16.02 -0.54
CA ASP A 210 -6.95 -17.13 0.17
C ASP A 210 -6.49 -16.69 1.56
N LEU A 211 -5.81 -15.53 1.66
CA LEU A 211 -5.35 -15.00 2.95
C LEU A 211 -6.53 -14.74 3.90
N ARG A 212 -7.57 -14.06 3.41
CA ARG A 212 -8.79 -13.78 4.19
C ARG A 212 -9.45 -15.07 4.68
N LYS A 213 -9.63 -16.04 3.77
CA LYS A 213 -10.30 -17.31 4.07
C LYS A 213 -9.54 -18.13 5.12
N HIS A 214 -8.22 -18.09 5.10
CA HIS A 214 -7.38 -18.98 5.90
C HIS A 214 -6.75 -18.32 7.13
N CYS A 215 -6.89 -17.00 7.32
CA CYS A 215 -6.28 -16.24 8.42
C CYS A 215 -6.52 -16.89 9.80
N ASP A 216 -7.78 -17.09 10.21
CA ASP A 216 -8.09 -17.61 11.54
C ASP A 216 -7.63 -19.06 11.74
N ALA A 217 -7.72 -19.88 10.69
CA ALA A 217 -7.22 -21.26 10.72
C ALA A 217 -5.70 -21.29 10.89
N ILE A 218 -4.97 -20.41 10.19
CA ILE A 218 -3.52 -20.28 10.33
C ILE A 218 -3.18 -19.81 11.74
N CYS A 219 -3.91 -18.83 12.28
CA CYS A 219 -3.67 -18.36 13.64
C CYS A 219 -3.89 -19.45 14.70
N THR A 220 -4.79 -20.39 14.44
CA THR A 220 -5.15 -21.46 15.38
C THR A 220 -4.26 -22.69 15.28
N PHE A 221 -3.85 -23.05 14.06
CA PHE A 221 -3.21 -24.34 13.78
C PHE A 221 -1.80 -24.23 13.18
N GLY A 222 -1.35 -23.01 12.85
CA GLY A 222 0.00 -22.78 12.36
C GLY A 222 1.04 -22.87 13.47
N ASP A 223 2.23 -23.34 13.11
CA ASP A 223 3.37 -23.52 14.02
C ASP A 223 4.59 -22.66 13.63
N SER A 224 4.63 -22.17 12.40
CA SER A 224 5.74 -21.42 11.83
C SER A 224 5.32 -20.72 10.53
N LYS A 225 6.17 -19.81 10.03
CA LYS A 225 5.98 -19.14 8.72
C LYS A 225 5.78 -20.10 7.54
N GLU A 226 6.24 -21.35 7.64
CA GLU A 226 6.11 -22.35 6.59
C GLU A 226 4.65 -22.69 6.27
N ILE A 227 3.73 -22.47 7.23
CA ILE A 227 2.30 -22.67 7.01
C ILE A 227 1.76 -21.81 5.86
N LEU A 228 2.34 -20.62 5.64
CA LEU A 228 1.93 -19.72 4.56
C LEU A 228 2.19 -20.32 3.19
N LYS A 229 3.22 -21.17 3.04
CA LYS A 229 3.52 -21.85 1.77
C LYS A 229 2.39 -22.79 1.32
N LYS A 230 1.51 -23.21 2.23
CA LYS A 230 0.34 -24.06 1.89
C LYS A 230 -0.75 -23.29 1.14
N ILE A 231 -0.77 -21.96 1.27
CA ILE A 231 -1.72 -21.08 0.57
C ILE A 231 -1.02 -20.15 -0.43
N ALA A 232 0.31 -20.19 -0.48
CA ALA A 232 1.10 -19.41 -1.42
C ALA A 232 1.32 -20.17 -2.73
N LYS A 233 1.55 -19.39 -3.79
CA LYS A 233 1.90 -19.85 -5.13
C LYS A 233 3.24 -19.27 -5.51
N THR A 234 3.96 -19.95 -6.40
CA THR A 234 5.21 -19.50 -6.99
C THR A 234 5.10 -19.47 -8.51
N VAL A 235 5.89 -18.61 -9.15
CA VAL A 235 6.01 -18.58 -10.61
C VAL A 235 7.23 -19.40 -10.99
N ILE A 236 6.99 -20.53 -11.65
CA ILE A 236 8.03 -21.42 -12.20
C ILE A 236 8.59 -20.81 -13.49
#